data_AF-A0A657AMQ7-F1
#
_entry.id   AF-A0A657AMQ7-F1
#
_cell.length_a   1.000
_cell.length_b   1.000
_cell.length_c   1.000
_cell.angle_alpha   90.00
_cell.angle_beta   90.00
_cell.angle_gamma   90.00
#
_symmetry.space_group_name_H-M   'P 1'
#
loop_
_entity.id
_entity.type
_entity.pdbx_description
1 polymer ?
#
loop_
_entity_poly.entity_id
_entity_poly.type
_entity_poly.pdbx_seq_one_letter_code
_entity_poly.pdbx_strand_id
1 'polypeptide(L)'
;MNRHAVAAIYKFEMARTKRTIFQSIVSPVISTSLYFVVFGSAIGSRINEVDGVSYGAFIVPGLIMLSLLTQSISNASFGIYFPKFSGTIYELLSAPVSYFEALLGYVGAAATKSIILALIILATASLFVPLQIAHPVWMMVFLVMTAITFSLFGFIIGIWADNFEKLQVIPLLVIT
;
A
#
# COMPACT_ATOMS: atom_id res chain seq x y z
N MET A 1 8.11 -16.46 20.77
CA MET A 1 8.03 -15.50 19.66
C MET A 1 9.43 -15.02 19.32
N ASN A 2 10.00 -15.56 18.26
CA ASN A 2 11.33 -15.25 17.74
C ASN A 2 11.31 -13.91 17.02
N ARG A 3 11.53 -12.83 17.78
CA ARG A 3 11.57 -11.45 17.25
C ARG A 3 12.65 -11.27 16.18
N HIS A 4 13.71 -12.08 16.20
CA HIS A 4 14.78 -12.03 15.22
C HIS A 4 14.34 -12.54 13.85
N ALA A 5 13.52 -13.60 13.80
CA ALA A 5 12.94 -14.11 12.57
C ALA A 5 12.05 -13.06 11.88
N VAL A 6 11.14 -12.46 12.65
CA VAL A 6 10.26 -11.38 12.16
C VAL A 6 11.09 -10.20 11.66
N ALA A 7 12.09 -9.76 12.43
CA ALA A 7 12.94 -8.64 12.05
C ALA A 7 13.79 -8.94 10.81
N ALA A 8 14.24 -10.18 10.62
CA ALA A 8 15.01 -10.59 9.44
C ALA A 8 14.15 -10.51 8.17
N ILE A 9 12.96 -11.11 8.19
CA ILE A 9 12.01 -11.05 7.06
C ILE A 9 11.65 -9.60 6.75
N TYR A 10 11.31 -8.83 7.78
CA TYR A 10 10.97 -7.41 7.63
C TYR A 10 12.12 -6.60 7.01
N LYS A 11 13.35 -6.76 7.50
CA LYS A 11 14.52 -6.05 6.98
C LYS A 11 14.84 -6.45 5.54
N PHE A 12 14.71 -7.73 5.21
CA PHE A 12 14.91 -8.23 3.85
C PHE A 12 13.91 -7.58 2.88
N GLU A 13 12.63 -7.57 3.24
CA GLU A 13 11.57 -6.94 2.45
C GLU A 13 11.75 -5.43 2.31
N MET A 14 12.19 -4.74 3.36
CA MET A 14 12.51 -3.31 3.30
C MET A 14 13.74 -3.03 2.43
N ALA A 15 14.77 -3.87 2.51
CA ALA A 15 15.96 -3.75 1.67
C ALA A 15 15.64 -3.95 0.18
N ARG A 16 14.72 -4.87 -0.13
CA ARG A 16 14.19 -5.06 -1.49
C ARG A 16 13.52 -3.79 -2.01
N THR A 17 12.63 -3.18 -1.22
CA THR A 17 11.95 -1.94 -1.60
C THR A 17 12.90 -0.77 -1.79
N LYS A 18 13.98 -0.68 -1.00
CA LYS A 18 15.00 0.36 -1.19
C LYS A 18 15.66 0.31 -2.58
N ARG A 19 15.73 -0.85 -3.21
CA ARG A 19 16.28 -1.01 -4.57
C ARG A 19 15.30 -0.59 -5.66
N THR A 20 14.01 -0.45 -5.35
CA THR A 20 12.94 -0.13 -6.31
C THR A 20 12.19 1.15 -5.95
N ILE A 21 12.83 2.10 -5.25
CA ILE A 21 12.20 3.35 -4.78
C ILE A 21 11.55 4.15 -5.91
N PHE A 22 12.22 4.25 -7.07
CA PHE A 22 11.66 4.97 -8.22
C PHE A 22 10.34 4.37 -8.70
N GLN A 23 10.25 3.04 -8.73
CA GLN A 23 9.02 2.37 -9.16
C GLN A 23 7.96 2.33 -8.06
N SER A 24 8.36 2.09 -6.82
CA SER A 24 7.44 1.83 -5.70
C SER A 24 6.94 3.09 -4.99
N ILE A 25 7.63 4.22 -5.15
CA ILE A 25 7.26 5.50 -4.51
C ILE A 25 7.05 6.57 -5.57
N VAL A 26 8.05 6.84 -6.40
CA VAL A 26 8.00 7.98 -7.33
C VAL A 26 6.87 7.82 -8.35
N SER A 27 6.72 6.64 -8.95
CA SER A 27 5.67 6.41 -9.96
C SER A 27 4.24 6.58 -9.39
N PRO A 28 3.85 5.96 -8.26
CA PRO A 28 2.53 6.19 -7.68
C PRO A 28 2.31 7.65 -7.27
N VAL A 29 3.31 8.29 -6.65
CA VAL A 29 3.20 9.70 -6.21
C VAL A 29 2.98 10.65 -7.39
N ILE A 30 3.71 10.46 -8.49
CA ILE A 30 3.51 11.24 -9.72
C ILE A 30 2.10 11.00 -10.27
N SER A 31 1.68 9.74 -10.38
CA SER A 31 0.35 9.40 -10.89
C SER A 31 -0.77 10.03 -10.06
N THR A 32 -0.71 9.91 -8.72
CA THR A 32 -1.70 10.56 -7.84
C THR A 32 -1.63 12.07 -7.90
N SER A 33 -0.44 12.65 -8.06
CA SER A 33 -0.30 14.11 -8.22
C SER A 33 -0.89 14.59 -9.54
N LEU A 34 -0.70 13.86 -10.64
CA LEU A 34 -1.35 14.15 -11.92
C LEU A 34 -2.87 14.04 -11.79
N TYR A 35 -3.39 13.06 -11.05
CA TYR A 35 -4.82 13.00 -10.74
C TYR A 35 -5.29 14.24 -9.98
N PHE A 36 -4.54 14.72 -8.97
CA PHE A 36 -4.88 15.97 -8.29
C PHE A 36 -4.85 17.17 -9.21
N VAL A 37 -3.88 17.28 -10.11
CA VAL A 37 -3.82 18.39 -11.08
C VAL A 37 -4.99 18.32 -12.05
N VAL A 38 -5.24 17.18 -12.68
CA VAL A 38 -6.30 17.02 -13.68
C VAL A 38 -7.67 17.19 -13.04
N PHE A 39 -7.98 16.45 -11.97
CA PHE A 39 -9.29 16.53 -11.34
C PHE A 39 -9.46 17.79 -10.50
N GLY A 40 -8.44 18.19 -9.74
CA GLY A 40 -8.50 19.38 -8.89
C GLY A 40 -8.56 20.70 -9.68
N SER A 41 -7.79 20.86 -10.76
CA SER A 41 -7.78 22.11 -11.53
C SER A 41 -8.76 22.12 -12.72
N ALA A 42 -8.84 21.03 -13.50
CA ALA A 42 -9.66 21.03 -14.71
C ALA A 42 -11.15 20.81 -14.40
N ILE A 43 -11.47 19.91 -13.47
CA ILE A 43 -12.87 19.67 -13.05
C ILE A 43 -13.32 20.63 -11.95
N GLY A 44 -12.43 21.03 -11.04
CA GLY A 44 -12.72 22.04 -10.01
C GLY A 44 -13.23 23.37 -10.59
N SER A 45 -12.81 23.75 -11.80
CA SER A 45 -13.33 24.93 -12.50
C SER A 45 -14.79 24.82 -12.98
N ARG A 46 -15.33 23.60 -13.07
CA ARG A 46 -16.71 23.31 -13.47
C ARG A 46 -17.61 22.94 -12.29
N ILE A 47 -17.04 22.31 -11.26
CA ILE A 47 -17.72 21.95 -10.01
C ILE A 47 -16.88 22.54 -8.87
N ASN A 48 -17.25 23.76 -8.45
CA ASN A 48 -16.50 24.48 -7.42
C ASN A 48 -16.64 23.82 -6.03
N GLU A 49 -17.85 23.31 -5.71
CA GLU A 49 -18.17 22.71 -4.42
C GLU A 49 -19.03 21.46 -4.57
N VAL A 50 -18.78 20.49 -3.70
CA VAL A 50 -19.62 19.32 -3.47
C VAL A 50 -20.02 19.35 -2.00
N ASP A 51 -21.31 19.48 -1.70
CA ASP A 51 -21.84 19.56 -0.33
C ASP A 51 -21.12 20.59 0.58
N GLY A 52 -20.72 21.74 0.03
CA GLY A 52 -20.03 22.82 0.75
C GLY A 52 -18.53 22.57 1.02
N VAL A 53 -17.96 21.50 0.45
CA VAL A 53 -16.52 21.19 0.50
C VAL A 53 -15.92 21.39 -0.90
N SER A 54 -14.72 21.95 -0.97
CA SER A 54 -14.02 22.10 -2.25
C SER A 54 -13.79 20.72 -2.89
N TYR A 55 -14.02 20.62 -4.20
CA TYR A 55 -13.87 19.34 -4.92
C TYR A 55 -12.49 18.70 -4.70
N GLY A 56 -11.43 19.53 -4.64
CA GLY A 56 -10.08 19.09 -4.32
C GLY A 56 -9.96 18.42 -2.95
N ALA A 57 -10.60 18.98 -1.91
CA ALA A 57 -10.56 18.39 -0.57
C ALA A 57 -11.36 17.09 -0.49
N PHE A 58 -12.38 16.92 -1.33
CA PHE A 58 -13.18 15.69 -1.41
C PHE A 58 -12.42 14.53 -2.08
N ILE A 59 -11.71 14.79 -3.19
CA ILE A 59 -11.02 13.71 -3.95
C ILE A 59 -9.74 13.21 -3.27
N VAL A 60 -9.09 14.03 -2.45
CA VAL A 60 -7.78 13.71 -1.85
C VAL A 60 -7.84 12.45 -0.98
N PRO A 61 -8.75 12.34 0.02
CA PRO A 61 -8.87 11.12 0.82
C PRO A 61 -9.19 9.89 -0.04
N GLY A 62 -10.05 10.03 -1.05
CA GLY A 62 -10.41 8.94 -1.95
C GLY A 62 -9.21 8.38 -2.71
N LEU A 63 -8.38 9.26 -3.28
CA LEU A 63 -7.19 8.87 -4.03
C LEU A 63 -6.08 8.29 -3.12
N ILE A 64 -5.91 8.85 -1.92
CA ILE A 64 -5.00 8.27 -0.91
C ILE A 64 -5.43 6.85 -0.56
N MET A 65 -6.73 6.65 -0.31
CA MET A 65 -7.26 5.32 0.04
C MET A 65 -7.11 4.35 -1.12
N LEU A 66 -7.44 4.74 -2.35
CA LEU A 66 -7.25 3.89 -3.53
C LEU A 66 -5.78 3.45 -3.69
N SER A 67 -4.85 4.38 -3.53
CA SER A 67 -3.42 4.07 -3.58
C SER A 67 -3.00 3.15 -2.43
N LEU A 68 -3.46 3.40 -1.20
CA LEU A 68 -3.18 2.55 -0.05
C LEU A 68 -3.67 1.12 -0.26
N LEU A 69 -4.91 0.96 -0.76
CA LEU A 69 -5.53 -0.33 -1.01
C LEU A 69 -4.75 -1.15 -2.04
N THR A 70 -4.59 -0.58 -3.23
CA THR A 70 -3.89 -1.21 -4.36
C THR A 70 -2.45 -1.57 -3.99
N GLN A 71 -1.73 -0.66 -3.32
CA GLN A 71 -0.35 -0.87 -2.93
C GLN A 71 -0.19 -1.88 -1.79
N SER A 72 -1.10 -1.91 -0.82
CA SER A 72 -1.06 -2.87 0.31
C SER A 72 -1.25 -4.30 -0.13
N ILE A 73 -2.15 -4.52 -1.09
CA ILE A 73 -2.41 -5.83 -1.66
C ILE A 73 -1.25 -6.25 -2.53
N SER A 74 -0.84 -5.40 -3.48
CA SER A 74 0.26 -5.71 -4.39
C SER A 74 1.55 -6.02 -3.64
N ASN A 75 1.96 -5.17 -2.69
CA ASN A 75 3.18 -5.40 -1.90
C ASN A 75 3.12 -6.69 -1.07
N ALA A 76 1.97 -7.02 -0.48
CA ALA A 76 1.83 -8.22 0.32
C ALA A 76 1.81 -9.49 -0.55
N SER A 77 1.05 -9.47 -1.65
CA SER A 77 0.98 -10.56 -2.63
C SER A 77 2.36 -10.87 -3.20
N PHE A 78 3.09 -9.87 -3.69
CA PHE A 78 4.44 -10.03 -4.25
C PHE A 78 5.51 -10.36 -3.19
N GLY A 79 5.29 -10.01 -1.92
CA GLY A 79 6.20 -10.31 -0.82
C GLY A 79 6.33 -11.82 -0.61
N ILE A 80 5.21 -12.55 -0.57
CA ILE A 80 5.20 -14.00 -0.35
C ILE A 80 5.28 -14.81 -1.65
N TYR A 81 4.72 -14.30 -2.75
CA TYR A 81 4.74 -15.00 -4.03
C TYR A 81 6.15 -15.11 -4.62
N PHE A 82 7.01 -14.11 -4.47
CA PHE A 82 8.33 -14.13 -5.08
C PHE A 82 9.25 -15.22 -4.49
N PRO A 83 9.35 -15.40 -3.16
CA PRO A 83 10.04 -16.56 -2.57
C PRO A 83 9.43 -17.91 -2.98
N LYS A 84 8.09 -17.98 -3.13
CA LYS A 84 7.41 -19.19 -3.64
C LYS A 84 7.85 -19.51 -5.06
N PHE A 85 7.87 -18.50 -5.94
CA PHE A 85 8.26 -18.62 -7.33
C PHE A 85 9.75 -18.97 -7.51
N SER A 86 10.64 -18.35 -6.72
CA SER A 86 12.09 -18.60 -6.78
C SER A 86 12.54 -19.86 -6.02
N GLY A 87 11.64 -20.56 -5.32
CA GLY A 87 11.97 -21.72 -4.50
C GLY A 87 12.67 -21.40 -3.17
N THR A 88 13.01 -20.15 -2.89
CA THR A 88 13.61 -19.73 -1.62
C THR A 88 12.63 -19.82 -0.44
N ILE A 89 11.35 -20.06 -0.70
CA ILE A 89 10.36 -20.36 0.36
C ILE A 89 10.74 -21.60 1.18
N TYR A 90 11.49 -22.57 0.61
CA TYR A 90 11.97 -23.73 1.36
C TYR A 90 13.01 -23.37 2.42
N GLU A 91 13.75 -22.27 2.26
CA GLU A 91 14.65 -21.76 3.30
C GLU A 91 13.84 -21.23 4.50
N LEU A 92 12.72 -20.56 4.22
CA LEU A 92 11.80 -20.09 5.25
C LEU A 92 11.10 -21.26 5.97
N LEU A 93 10.71 -22.29 5.23
CA LEU A 93 10.04 -23.48 5.76
C LEU A 93 10.99 -24.43 6.52
N SER A 94 12.30 -24.42 6.21
CA SER A 94 13.31 -25.21 6.92
C SER A 94 13.88 -24.48 8.14
N ALA A 95 13.79 -23.16 8.20
CA ALA A 95 14.09 -22.39 9.39
C ALA A 95 13.03 -22.62 10.49
N PRO A 96 13.39 -22.58 11.79
CA PRO A 96 12.46 -22.69 12.90
C PRO A 96 11.64 -21.39 13.08
N VAL A 97 10.84 -21.04 12.08
CA VAL A 97 9.98 -19.84 12.02
C VAL A 97 8.53 -20.28 12.10
N SER A 98 7.77 -19.71 13.03
CA SER A 98 6.33 -19.97 13.12
C SER A 98 5.58 -19.29 11.97
N TYR A 99 4.46 -19.86 11.53
CA TYR A 99 3.57 -19.23 10.54
C TYR A 99 3.15 -17.80 10.93
N PHE A 100 2.95 -17.57 12.24
CA PHE A 100 2.59 -16.25 12.75
C PHE A 100 3.74 -15.24 12.63
N GLU A 101 4.98 -15.69 12.75
CA GLU A 101 6.17 -14.85 12.63
C GLU A 101 6.42 -14.45 11.18
N ALA A 102 6.23 -15.40 10.24
CA ALA A 102 6.27 -15.10 8.81
C ALA A 102 5.18 -14.11 8.41
N LEU A 103 3.94 -14.32 8.88
CA LEU A 103 2.82 -13.43 8.64
C LEU A 103 3.11 -12.01 9.15
N LEU A 104 3.57 -11.86 10.40
CA LEU A 104 3.94 -10.55 10.94
C LEU A 104 5.08 -9.88 10.14
N GLY A 105 6.07 -10.65 9.68
CA GLY A 105 7.19 -10.13 8.90
C GLY A 105 6.75 -9.57 7.54
N TYR A 106 6.02 -10.38 6.76
CA TYR A 106 5.58 -9.99 5.41
C TYR A 106 4.47 -8.94 5.44
N VAL A 107 3.43 -9.14 6.25
CA VAL A 107 2.30 -8.19 6.36
C VAL A 107 2.77 -6.89 6.98
N GLY A 108 3.60 -6.94 8.02
CA GLY A 108 4.17 -5.74 8.64
C GLY A 108 5.04 -4.95 7.67
N ALA A 109 5.84 -5.64 6.84
CA ALA A 109 6.63 -4.98 5.81
C ALA A 109 5.73 -4.35 4.71
N ALA A 110 4.73 -5.07 4.21
CA ALA A 110 3.82 -4.56 3.19
C ALA A 110 3.00 -3.36 3.69
N ALA A 111 2.41 -3.46 4.88
CA ALA A 111 1.64 -2.39 5.49
C ALA A 111 2.50 -1.14 5.72
N THR A 112 3.73 -1.30 6.21
CA THR A 112 4.62 -0.16 6.44
C THR A 112 4.98 0.56 5.14
N LYS A 113 5.27 -0.18 4.05
CA LYS A 113 5.55 0.42 2.72
C LYS A 113 4.35 1.24 2.23
N SER A 114 3.15 0.69 2.34
CA SER A 114 1.93 1.35 1.88
C SER A 114 1.55 2.56 2.74
N ILE A 115 1.75 2.49 4.06
CA ILE A 115 1.54 3.63 4.96
C ILE A 115 2.51 4.76 4.61
N ILE A 116 3.80 4.47 4.41
CA ILE A 116 4.79 5.47 3.99
C ILE A 116 4.36 6.12 2.68
N LEU A 117 3.91 5.32 1.70
CA LEU A 117 3.43 5.86 0.43
C LEU A 117 2.21 6.78 0.62
N ALA A 118 1.21 6.35 1.38
CA ALA A 118 0.02 7.15 1.66
C ALA A 118 0.33 8.46 2.38
N LEU A 119 1.29 8.45 3.30
CA LEU A 119 1.77 9.66 3.98
C LEU A 119 2.51 10.61 3.03
N ILE A 120 3.31 10.09 2.10
CA ILE A 120 3.95 10.90 1.06
C ILE A 120 2.88 11.53 0.16
N ILE A 121 1.87 10.76 -0.25
CA ILE A 121 0.77 11.29 -1.08
C ILE A 121 -0.05 12.34 -0.31
N LEU A 122 -0.30 12.13 0.99
CA LEU A 122 -0.96 13.13 1.83
C LEU A 122 -0.14 14.42 1.92
N ALA A 123 1.18 14.31 2.11
CA ALA A 123 2.07 15.45 2.14
C ALA A 123 2.09 16.20 0.81
N THR A 124 2.15 15.50 -0.33
CA THR A 124 2.08 16.15 -1.65
C THR A 124 0.71 16.78 -1.89
N ALA A 125 -0.38 16.10 -1.52
CA ALA A 125 -1.74 16.63 -1.65
C ALA A 125 -1.95 17.94 -0.87
N SER A 126 -1.33 18.06 0.31
CA SER A 126 -1.41 19.29 1.13
C SER A 126 -0.79 20.53 0.47
N LEU A 127 0.07 20.34 -0.55
CA LEU A 127 0.61 21.44 -1.36
C LEU A 127 -0.36 21.90 -2.45
N PHE A 128 -1.27 21.03 -2.90
CA PHE A 128 -2.23 21.34 -3.96
C PHE A 128 -3.54 21.89 -3.41
N VAL A 129 -3.98 21.44 -2.23
CA VAL A 129 -5.26 21.80 -1.64
C VAL A 129 -5.09 22.11 -0.15
N PRO A 130 -5.67 23.21 0.37
CA PRO A 130 -5.69 23.47 1.80
C PRO A 130 -6.55 22.41 2.52
N LEU A 131 -5.90 21.38 3.06
CA LEU A 131 -6.53 20.30 3.81
C LEU A 131 -6.57 20.65 5.30
N GLN A 132 -7.75 20.56 5.91
CA GLN A 132 -7.90 20.62 7.35
C GLN A 132 -8.14 19.22 7.90
N ILE A 133 -7.14 18.68 8.62
CA ILE A 133 -7.27 17.40 9.31
C ILE A 133 -7.83 17.66 10.71
N ALA A 134 -9.15 17.50 10.88
CA ALA A 134 -9.79 17.69 12.18
C ALA A 134 -9.35 16.67 13.23
N HIS A 135 -9.10 15.41 12.81
CA HIS A 135 -8.81 14.29 13.70
C HIS A 135 -7.63 13.44 13.20
N PRO A 136 -6.38 13.89 13.41
CA PRO A 136 -5.19 13.22 12.86
C PRO A 136 -4.95 11.82 13.45
N VAL A 137 -5.30 11.62 14.72
CA VAL A 137 -5.15 10.30 15.39
C VAL A 137 -6.07 9.27 14.75
N TRP A 138 -7.36 9.61 14.57
CA TRP A 138 -8.33 8.72 13.95
C TRP A 138 -7.98 8.41 12.49
N MET A 139 -7.54 9.43 11.74
CA MET A 139 -7.03 9.25 10.38
C MET A 139 -5.92 8.20 10.33
N MET A 140 -4.91 8.32 11.20
CA MET A 140 -3.80 7.36 11.27
C MET A 140 -4.27 5.96 11.65
N VAL A 141 -5.21 5.83 12.61
CA VAL A 141 -5.78 4.53 13.00
C VAL A 141 -6.48 3.85 11.82
N PHE A 142 -7.35 4.56 11.10
CA PHE A 142 -8.03 4.01 9.93
C PHE A 142 -7.06 3.64 8.81
N LEU A 143 -6.04 4.46 8.59
CA LEU A 143 -5.01 4.22 7.59
C LEU A 143 -4.23 2.93 7.93
N VAL A 144 -3.80 2.76 9.18
CA VAL A 144 -3.09 1.56 9.65
C VAL A 144 -3.99 0.32 9.60
N MET A 145 -5.22 0.40 10.07
CA MET A 145 -6.16 -0.73 10.04
C MET A 145 -6.44 -1.18 8.61
N THR A 146 -6.68 -0.22 7.70
CA THR A 146 -6.90 -0.52 6.29
C THR A 146 -5.66 -1.15 5.66
N ALA A 147 -4.48 -0.59 5.90
CA ALA A 147 -3.22 -1.13 5.39
C ALA A 147 -3.02 -2.59 5.84
N ILE A 148 -3.25 -2.88 7.12
CA ILE A 148 -3.11 -4.24 7.67
C ILE A 148 -4.14 -5.18 7.05
N THR A 149 -5.43 -4.82 7.01
CA THR A 149 -6.48 -5.67 6.45
C THR A 149 -6.22 -6.02 4.99
N PHE A 150 -5.84 -5.04 4.18
CA PHE A 150 -5.59 -5.26 2.77
C PHE A 150 -4.24 -5.92 2.50
N SER A 151 -3.24 -5.73 3.35
CA SER A 151 -2.01 -6.54 3.29
C SER A 151 -2.25 -7.99 3.72
N LEU A 152 -3.14 -8.28 4.68
CA LEU A 152 -3.55 -9.65 4.98
C LEU A 152 -4.25 -10.29 3.79
N PHE A 153 -5.15 -9.54 3.14
CA PHE A 153 -5.82 -10.00 1.94
C PHE A 153 -4.83 -10.29 0.80
N GLY A 154 -3.89 -9.38 0.53
CA GLY A 154 -2.82 -9.62 -0.44
C GLY A 154 -1.93 -10.81 -0.09
N PHE A 155 -1.63 -11.01 1.20
CA PHE A 155 -0.86 -12.17 1.65
C PHE A 155 -1.58 -13.49 1.31
N ILE A 156 -2.90 -13.57 1.51
CA ILE A 156 -3.72 -14.72 1.12
C ILE A 156 -3.62 -14.96 -0.40
N ILE A 157 -3.75 -13.90 -1.21
CA ILE A 157 -3.64 -13.97 -2.67
C ILE A 157 -2.25 -14.47 -3.09
N GLY A 158 -1.19 -13.98 -2.45
CA GLY A 158 0.18 -14.39 -2.76
C GLY A 158 0.46 -15.86 -2.46
N ILE A 159 -0.18 -16.44 -1.44
CA ILE A 159 -0.09 -17.88 -1.15
C ILE A 159 -0.88 -18.68 -2.20
N TRP A 160 -2.08 -18.22 -2.54
CA TRP A 160 -2.99 -18.88 -3.48
C TRP A 160 -2.50 -18.83 -4.94
N ALA A 161 -1.82 -17.76 -5.35
CA ALA A 161 -1.37 -17.58 -6.72
C ALA A 161 -0.29 -18.59 -7.12
N ASP A 162 -0.49 -19.25 -8.26
CA ASP A 162 0.47 -20.19 -8.85
C ASP A 162 1.27 -19.58 -10.00
N ASN A 163 0.76 -18.49 -10.59
CA ASN A 163 1.40 -17.76 -11.66
C ASN A 163 1.21 -16.24 -11.45
N PHE A 164 1.96 -15.43 -12.20
CA PHE A 164 1.89 -13.97 -12.11
C PHE A 164 0.53 -13.41 -12.56
N GLU A 165 -0.16 -14.12 -13.47
CA GLU A 165 -1.50 -13.72 -13.91
C GLU A 165 -2.51 -13.82 -12.77
N LYS A 166 -2.63 -14.98 -12.11
CA LYS A 166 -3.51 -15.18 -10.94
C LYS A 166 -3.19 -14.19 -9.82
N LEU A 167 -1.91 -13.83 -9.65
CA LEU A 167 -1.48 -12.83 -8.66
C LEU A 167 -2.06 -11.43 -8.95
N GLN A 168 -2.21 -11.06 -10.22
CA GLN A 168 -2.71 -9.74 -10.64
C GLN A 168 -4.21 -9.71 -10.95
N VAL A 169 -4.84 -10.85 -11.25
CA VAL A 169 -6.28 -10.94 -11.58
C VAL A 169 -7.16 -10.34 -10.49
N ILE A 170 -6.90 -10.65 -9.22
CA ILE A 170 -7.74 -10.14 -8.12
C ILE A 170 -7.57 -8.62 -7.93
N PRO A 171 -6.34 -8.07 -7.83
CA PRO A 171 -6.15 -6.62 -7.82
C PRO A 171 -6.79 -5.90 -9.02
N LEU A 172 -6.74 -6.48 -10.22
CA LEU A 172 -7.18 -5.82 -11.44
C LEU A 172 -8.70 -5.89 -11.70
N LEU A 173 -9.35 -7.01 -11.37
CA LEU A 173 -10.78 -7.19 -11.69
C LEU A 173 -11.73 -6.82 -10.55
N VAL A 174 -11.26 -6.86 -9.30
CA VAL A 174 -12.13 -6.72 -8.13
C VAL A 174 -11.97 -5.34 -7.47
N ILE A 175 -10.83 -4.68 -7.64
CA ILE A 175 -10.44 -3.52 -6.83
C ILE A 175 -10.30 -2.25 -7.66
N THR A 176 -9.77 -2.37 -8.87
CA THR A 176 -9.78 -1.30 -9.90
C THR A 176 -10.96 -1.49 -10.83
#